data_AF-A0A966YU42-F1
#
_entry.id   AF-A0A966YU42-F1
#
_cell.length_a   1.000
_cell.length_b   1.000
_cell.length_c   1.000
_cell.angle_alpha   90.00
_cell.angle_beta   90.00
_cell.angle_gamma   90.00
#
_symmetry.space_group_name_H-M   'P 1'
#
loop_
_entity.id
_entity.type
_entity.pdbx_description
1 polymer ?
#
loop_
_entity_poly.entity_id
_entity_poly.type
_entity_poly.pdbx_seq_one_letter_code
_entity_poly.pdbx_strand_id
1 'polypeptide(L)'
;MFNNSCIYSRVDGTQKKEETPVSTQINEALYSDFMANKSDNSAMSDDHKAALAQGRHESRVVREYLEALKSTKPKRGRKRTAESIQKRLDKIESELSAADPLNELLLLQERRDLQDEFEALGSGADISSAEAEFVKIALAYSNRRHISYATWREIGVEAAVLKKAGIPRSL
;
A
#
# COMPACT_ATOMS: atom_id res chain seq x y z
N MET A 1 -90.42 -26.76 21.22
CA MET A 1 -90.06 -26.55 19.80
C MET A 1 -88.62 -27.01 19.63
N PHE A 2 -88.33 -27.82 18.60
CA PHE A 2 -87.03 -28.43 18.28
C PHE A 2 -86.48 -29.40 19.37
N ASN A 3 -86.11 -30.67 19.14
CA ASN A 3 -85.49 -31.41 18.01
C ASN A 3 -84.00 -31.04 17.86
N ASN A 4 -83.01 -31.94 17.81
CA ASN A 4 -82.92 -33.42 17.87
C ASN A 4 -81.62 -33.80 18.64
N SER A 5 -81.45 -34.91 19.36
CA SER A 5 -81.50 -36.35 18.96
C SER A 5 -80.39 -36.73 17.94
N CYS A 6 -79.48 -37.68 18.15
CA CYS A 6 -79.16 -38.48 19.35
C CYS A 6 -77.79 -39.24 19.25
N ILE A 7 -77.16 -39.51 20.41
CA ILE A 7 -76.16 -40.56 20.80
C ILE A 7 -74.97 -40.99 19.87
N TYR A 8 -73.78 -41.01 20.50
CA TYR A 8 -72.49 -41.67 20.17
C TYR A 8 -72.39 -42.80 19.12
N SER A 9 -71.21 -42.85 18.48
CA SER A 9 -70.54 -44.09 18.06
C SER A 9 -69.01 -44.00 18.26
N ARG A 10 -68.27 -45.07 17.91
CA ARG A 10 -66.89 -45.38 18.35
C ARG A 10 -66.27 -46.39 17.34
N VAL A 11 -64.97 -46.49 17.01
CA VAL A 11 -63.65 -45.93 17.45
C VAL A 11 -62.88 -45.44 16.17
N ASP A 12 -61.60 -45.06 16.08
CA ASP A 12 -60.43 -45.04 17.00
C ASP A 12 -59.43 -43.89 16.69
N GLY A 13 -58.28 -43.85 17.37
CA GLY A 13 -57.24 -42.84 17.25
C GLY A 13 -56.36 -42.93 15.99
N THR A 14 -56.41 -41.90 15.14
CA THR A 14 -55.50 -41.70 14.00
C THR A 14 -54.37 -40.73 14.36
N GLN A 15 -53.12 -41.18 14.27
CA GLN A 15 -51.94 -40.32 14.37
C GLN A 15 -51.89 -39.37 13.17
N LYS A 16 -52.05 -38.05 13.41
CA LYS A 16 -51.75 -37.04 12.39
C LYS A 16 -50.24 -36.91 12.26
N LYS A 17 -49.67 -37.50 11.22
CA LYS A 17 -48.33 -37.10 10.76
C LYS A 17 -48.44 -35.73 10.09
N GLU A 18 -47.76 -34.74 10.64
CA GLU A 18 -47.55 -33.46 9.96
C GLU A 18 -46.40 -33.64 8.95
N GLU A 19 -46.74 -34.22 7.79
CA GLU A 19 -45.77 -34.48 6.71
C GLU A 19 -45.42 -33.15 6.02
N THR A 20 -44.32 -32.53 6.49
CA THR A 20 -43.73 -31.34 5.86
C THR A 20 -43.49 -31.61 4.37
N PRO A 21 -43.90 -30.70 3.45
CA PRO A 21 -43.86 -30.98 2.03
C PRO A 21 -42.44 -31.24 1.53
N VAL A 22 -42.24 -32.37 0.86
CA VAL A 22 -40.94 -32.88 0.37
C VAL A 22 -40.21 -31.87 -0.52
N SER A 23 -40.95 -30.99 -1.21
CA SER A 23 -40.39 -29.90 -2.00
C SER A 23 -39.53 -28.90 -1.21
N THR A 24 -39.76 -28.71 0.09
CA THR A 24 -38.92 -27.85 0.93
C THR A 24 -37.55 -28.48 1.17
N GLN A 25 -37.51 -29.77 1.54
CA GLN A 25 -36.27 -30.49 1.84
C GLN A 25 -35.33 -30.58 0.62
N ILE A 26 -35.89 -30.76 -0.58
CA ILE A 26 -35.12 -30.75 -1.83
C ILE A 26 -34.46 -29.39 -2.07
N ASN A 27 -35.18 -28.29 -1.83
CA ASN A 27 -34.66 -26.94 -2.01
C ASN A 27 -33.60 -26.58 -0.94
N GLU A 28 -33.79 -26.99 0.31
CA GLU A 28 -32.79 -26.79 1.39
C GLU A 28 -31.50 -27.58 1.13
N ALA A 29 -31.60 -28.84 0.71
CA ALA A 29 -30.44 -29.66 0.36
C ALA A 29 -29.65 -29.09 -0.83
N LEU A 30 -30.34 -28.72 -1.92
CA LEU A 30 -29.70 -28.12 -3.10
C LEU A 30 -29.08 -26.75 -2.80
N TYR A 31 -29.68 -25.96 -1.90
CA TYR A 31 -29.10 -24.69 -1.44
C TYR A 31 -27.86 -24.91 -0.56
N SER A 32 -27.89 -25.93 0.31
CA SER A 32 -26.75 -26.33 1.14
C SER A 32 -25.56 -26.79 0.29
N ASP A 33 -25.77 -27.70 -0.66
CA ASP A 33 -24.70 -28.20 -1.55
C ASP A 33 -24.14 -27.11 -2.47
N PHE A 34 -25.00 -26.20 -2.95
CA PHE A 34 -24.57 -25.04 -3.72
C PHE A 34 -23.71 -24.08 -2.88
N MET A 35 -24.06 -23.84 -1.62
CA MET A 35 -23.25 -22.99 -0.73
C MET A 35 -21.94 -23.67 -0.31
N ALA A 36 -21.93 -24.98 -0.05
CA ALA A 36 -20.72 -25.74 0.22
C ALA A 36 -19.73 -25.70 -0.97
N ASN A 37 -20.20 -26.00 -2.19
CA ASN A 37 -19.38 -25.88 -3.40
C ASN A 37 -18.92 -24.44 -3.68
N LYS A 38 -19.68 -23.43 -3.23
CA LYS A 38 -19.33 -22.02 -3.40
C LYS A 38 -18.16 -21.60 -2.52
N SER A 39 -18.00 -22.18 -1.32
CA SER A 39 -16.79 -22.00 -0.50
C SER A 39 -15.54 -22.51 -1.22
N ASP A 40 -15.59 -23.75 -1.71
CA ASP A 40 -14.42 -24.43 -2.27
C ASP A 40 -13.94 -23.79 -3.58
N ASN A 41 -14.87 -23.30 -4.41
CA ASN A 41 -14.55 -22.52 -5.62
C ASN A 41 -14.21 -21.04 -5.32
N SER A 42 -14.35 -20.57 -4.08
CA SER A 42 -14.01 -19.21 -3.64
C SER A 42 -12.73 -19.13 -2.82
N ALA A 43 -12.19 -20.27 -2.35
CA ALA A 43 -10.94 -20.34 -1.63
C ALA A 43 -9.76 -20.15 -2.61
N MET A 44 -9.24 -18.93 -2.71
CA MET A 44 -7.99 -18.67 -3.42
C MET A 44 -6.88 -19.55 -2.85
N SER A 45 -6.37 -20.49 -3.66
CA SER A 45 -5.25 -21.38 -3.32
C SER A 45 -4.12 -20.58 -2.66
N ASP A 46 -3.51 -21.13 -1.60
CA ASP A 46 -2.49 -20.42 -0.84
C ASP A 46 -1.27 -20.04 -1.70
N ASP A 47 -0.97 -20.78 -2.77
CA ASP A 47 0.04 -20.40 -3.78
C ASP A 47 -0.35 -19.10 -4.53
N HIS A 48 -1.61 -18.98 -4.95
CA HIS A 48 -2.11 -17.78 -5.63
C HIS A 48 -2.18 -16.58 -4.67
N LYS A 49 -2.57 -16.85 -3.42
CA LYS A 49 -2.63 -15.89 -2.32
C LYS A 49 -1.23 -15.36 -1.97
N ALA A 50 -0.23 -16.24 -1.94
CA ALA A 50 1.19 -15.89 -1.78
C ALA A 50 1.72 -15.08 -2.97
N ALA A 51 1.43 -15.50 -4.22
CA ALA A 51 1.80 -14.77 -5.42
C ALA A 51 1.20 -13.35 -5.48
N LEU A 52 -0.07 -13.18 -5.05
CA LEU A 52 -0.71 -11.88 -4.89
C LEU A 52 -0.05 -11.05 -3.77
N ALA A 53 0.29 -11.65 -2.63
CA ALA A 53 0.96 -10.97 -1.54
C ALA A 53 2.37 -10.46 -1.95
N GLN A 54 3.17 -11.32 -2.59
CA GLN A 54 4.47 -10.97 -3.17
C GLN A 54 4.33 -9.85 -4.21
N GLY A 55 3.41 -10.00 -5.17
CA GLY A 55 3.17 -8.99 -6.21
C GLY A 55 2.78 -7.62 -5.65
N ARG A 56 2.02 -7.59 -4.54
CA ARG A 56 1.69 -6.35 -3.80
C ARG A 56 2.90 -5.77 -3.07
N HIS A 57 3.67 -6.59 -2.35
CA HIS A 57 4.86 -6.16 -1.61
C HIS A 57 5.91 -5.56 -2.55
N GLU A 58 6.26 -6.25 -3.64
CA GLU A 58 7.25 -5.73 -4.60
C GLU A 58 6.78 -4.42 -5.25
N SER A 59 5.50 -4.35 -5.65
CA SER A 59 4.93 -3.13 -6.26
C SER A 59 4.85 -1.96 -5.28
N ARG A 60 4.81 -2.23 -3.96
CA ARG A 60 4.87 -1.21 -2.91
C ARG A 60 6.30 -0.65 -2.79
N VAL A 61 7.29 -1.50 -2.56
CA VAL A 61 8.70 -1.09 -2.37
C VAL A 61 9.27 -0.39 -3.62
N VAL A 62 8.93 -0.87 -4.83
CA VAL A 62 9.29 -0.19 -6.08
C VAL A 62 8.66 1.21 -6.18
N ARG A 63 7.42 1.38 -5.70
CA ARG A 63 6.77 2.70 -5.66
C ARG A 63 7.48 3.63 -4.67
N GLU A 64 7.69 3.17 -3.43
CA GLU A 64 8.30 3.95 -2.35
C GLU A 64 9.70 4.45 -2.75
N TYR A 65 10.52 3.61 -3.37
CA TYR A 65 11.82 4.02 -3.92
C TYR A 65 11.72 5.03 -5.07
N LEU A 66 10.79 4.85 -6.02
CA LEU A 66 10.58 5.78 -7.13
C LEU A 66 9.96 7.12 -6.67
N GLU A 67 9.25 7.15 -5.55
CA GLU A 67 8.70 8.37 -4.94
C GLU A 67 9.78 9.11 -4.15
N ALA A 68 10.62 8.40 -3.38
CA ALA A 68 11.83 8.97 -2.76
C ALA A 68 12.75 9.61 -3.82
N LEU A 69 13.06 8.89 -4.90
CA LEU A 69 13.85 9.40 -6.05
C LEU A 69 13.26 10.68 -6.67
N LYS A 70 11.92 10.79 -6.74
CA LYS A 70 11.24 11.99 -7.25
C LYS A 70 11.31 13.15 -6.28
N SER A 71 11.18 12.89 -4.97
CA SER A 71 11.27 13.90 -3.92
C SER A 71 12.67 14.51 -3.84
N THR A 72 13.72 13.68 -3.88
CA THR A 72 15.12 14.13 -3.82
C THR A 72 15.60 14.87 -5.07
N LYS A 73 14.90 14.76 -6.22
CA LYS A 73 15.37 15.31 -7.49
C LYS A 73 15.30 16.85 -7.50
N PRO A 74 16.43 17.57 -7.64
CA PRO A 74 16.42 19.03 -7.60
C PRO A 74 15.62 19.62 -8.78
N LYS A 75 14.66 20.50 -8.47
CA LYS A 75 13.93 21.31 -9.47
C LYS A 75 14.93 22.12 -10.32
N ARG A 76 14.63 22.25 -11.61
CA ARG A 76 15.54 22.81 -12.63
C ARG A 76 15.89 24.28 -12.32
N GLY A 77 17.19 24.56 -12.20
CA GLY A 77 17.75 25.78 -11.62
C GLY A 77 18.74 25.41 -10.51
N ARG A 78 19.73 26.25 -10.21
CA ARG A 78 20.72 25.94 -9.17
C ARG A 78 20.10 26.17 -7.78
N LYS A 79 19.45 25.12 -7.24
CA LYS A 79 18.98 25.09 -5.84
C LYS A 79 20.12 25.40 -4.85
N ARG A 80 19.77 25.94 -3.68
CA ARG A 80 20.63 25.89 -2.50
C ARG A 80 20.88 24.41 -2.15
N THR A 81 22.11 24.06 -1.83
CA THR A 81 22.47 22.77 -1.22
C THR A 81 22.49 22.90 0.31
N ALA A 82 22.38 21.79 1.04
CA ALA A 82 22.54 21.77 2.50
C ALA A 82 23.83 22.49 2.96
N GLU A 83 24.97 22.26 2.29
CA GLU A 83 26.20 23.01 2.56
C GLU A 83 26.06 24.53 2.40
N SER A 84 25.35 24.99 1.36
CA SER A 84 25.18 26.43 1.11
C SER A 84 24.19 27.09 2.07
N ILE A 85 23.26 26.30 2.62
CA ILE A 85 22.35 26.72 3.67
C ILE A 85 23.11 26.82 4.98
N GLN A 86 23.88 25.79 5.36
CA GLN A 86 24.77 25.84 6.53
C GLN A 86 25.70 27.05 6.48
N LYS A 87 26.42 27.25 5.36
CA LYS A 87 27.29 28.42 5.14
C LYS A 87 26.56 29.78 5.22
N ARG A 88 25.23 29.82 5.03
CA ARG A 88 24.42 31.03 5.25
C ARG A 88 23.95 31.15 6.70
N LEU A 89 23.55 30.06 7.35
CA LEU A 89 23.25 30.00 8.79
C LEU A 89 24.46 30.45 9.62
N ASP A 90 25.65 29.89 9.36
CA ASP A 90 26.92 30.25 10.01
C ASP A 90 27.21 31.76 9.87
N LYS A 91 26.90 32.33 8.69
CA LYS A 91 27.07 33.77 8.41
C LYS A 91 26.02 34.63 9.13
N ILE A 92 24.76 34.19 9.17
CA ILE A 92 23.68 34.87 9.92
C ILE A 92 24.02 34.92 11.41
N GLU A 93 24.53 33.83 11.99
CA GLU A 93 24.95 33.78 13.39
C GLU A 93 26.04 34.83 13.70
N SER A 94 26.97 35.07 12.76
CA SER A 94 27.95 36.15 12.88
C SER A 94 27.35 37.55 12.69
N GLU A 95 26.41 37.73 11.77
CA GLU A 95 25.78 39.03 11.47
C GLU A 95 24.84 39.51 12.60
N LEU A 96 24.14 38.58 13.25
CA LEU A 96 23.28 38.86 14.41
C LEU A 96 24.03 39.55 15.56
N SER A 97 25.32 39.25 15.75
CA SER A 97 26.13 39.81 16.84
C SER A 97 26.37 41.33 16.76
N ALA A 98 26.12 41.95 15.59
CA ALA A 98 26.34 43.37 15.33
C ALA A 98 25.17 44.03 14.57
N ALA A 99 24.01 43.38 14.52
CA ALA A 99 22.84 43.89 13.81
C ALA A 99 22.15 45.02 14.58
N ASP A 100 21.54 45.96 13.86
CA ASP A 100 20.50 46.84 14.42
C ASP A 100 19.17 46.08 14.60
N PRO A 101 18.20 46.59 15.40
CA PRO A 101 16.98 45.84 15.72
C PRO A 101 16.06 45.49 14.53
N LEU A 102 16.19 46.17 13.38
CA LEU A 102 15.43 45.83 12.18
C LEU A 102 16.14 44.71 11.41
N ASN A 103 17.47 44.82 11.25
CA ASN A 103 18.27 43.77 10.61
C ASN A 103 18.30 42.49 11.47
N GLU A 104 18.29 42.58 12.80
CA GLU A 104 18.17 41.44 13.71
C GLU A 104 16.87 40.66 13.42
N LEU A 105 15.73 41.35 13.33
CA LEU A 105 14.44 40.73 13.01
C LEU A 105 14.45 40.02 11.65
N LEU A 106 15.04 40.64 10.63
CA LEU A 106 15.14 40.06 9.28
C LEU A 106 16.08 38.85 9.23
N LEU A 107 17.23 38.91 9.92
CA LEU A 107 18.17 37.79 10.05
C LEU A 107 17.55 36.63 10.84
N LEU A 108 16.77 36.91 11.89
CA LEU A 108 16.01 35.91 12.65
C LEU A 108 14.85 35.29 11.86
N GLN A 109 14.34 35.95 10.81
CA GLN A 109 13.41 35.33 9.86
C GLN A 109 14.17 34.46 8.85
N GLU A 110 15.22 34.98 8.20
CA GLU A 110 16.01 34.17 7.23
C GLU A 110 16.60 32.92 7.89
N ARG A 111 17.00 32.98 9.17
CA ARG A 111 17.47 31.81 9.93
C ARG A 111 16.39 30.74 10.10
N ARG A 112 15.11 31.12 10.28
CA ARG A 112 13.99 30.18 10.36
C ARG A 112 13.67 29.59 9.00
N ASP A 113 13.51 30.43 7.98
CA ASP A 113 13.24 29.99 6.60
C ASP A 113 14.31 29.00 6.10
N LEU A 114 15.57 29.22 6.49
CA LEU A 114 16.69 28.33 6.16
C LEU A 114 16.76 27.06 7.00
N GLN A 115 16.36 27.10 8.27
CA GLN A 115 16.25 25.91 9.10
C GLN A 115 15.15 24.99 8.56
N ASP A 116 13.99 25.56 8.20
CA ASP A 116 12.88 24.84 7.58
C ASP A 116 13.29 24.26 6.19
N GLU A 117 14.04 25.01 5.36
CA GLU A 117 14.61 24.47 4.10
C GLU A 117 15.63 23.35 4.36
N PHE A 118 16.46 23.47 5.41
CA PHE A 118 17.47 22.47 5.77
C PHE A 118 16.83 21.16 6.26
N GLU A 119 15.82 21.24 7.13
CA GLU A 119 15.08 20.07 7.62
C GLU A 119 14.27 19.40 6.50
N ALA A 120 13.65 20.20 5.61
CA ALA A 120 13.00 19.69 4.42
C ALA A 120 13.98 18.96 3.47
N LEU A 121 15.23 19.41 3.34
CA LEU A 121 16.28 18.68 2.61
C LEU A 121 16.78 17.44 3.37
N GLY A 122 16.87 17.51 4.70
CA GLY A 122 17.25 16.41 5.58
C GLY A 122 16.29 15.22 5.53
N SER A 123 15.00 15.47 5.25
CA SER A 123 13.99 14.43 5.01
C SER A 123 14.34 13.47 3.85
N GLY A 124 15.31 13.81 2.99
CA GLY A 124 15.87 12.91 1.98
C GLY A 124 16.52 11.63 2.54
N ALA A 125 16.69 11.50 3.86
CA ALA A 125 17.20 10.30 4.54
C ALA A 125 16.48 9.00 4.16
N ASP A 126 15.18 9.05 3.83
CA ASP A 126 14.37 7.89 3.45
C ASP A 126 14.92 7.13 2.23
N ILE A 127 15.63 7.81 1.32
CA ILE A 127 16.06 7.21 0.05
C ILE A 127 17.04 6.05 0.24
N SER A 128 17.90 6.09 1.27
CA SER A 128 18.87 5.03 1.54
C SER A 128 18.18 3.75 2.06
N SER A 129 17.11 3.91 2.83
CA SER A 129 16.29 2.79 3.31
C SER A 129 15.50 2.18 2.14
N ALA A 130 14.82 3.01 1.35
CA ALA A 130 14.06 2.57 0.18
C ALA A 130 14.95 1.93 -0.90
N GLU A 131 16.19 2.42 -1.09
CA GLU A 131 17.17 1.78 -1.98
C GLU A 131 17.56 0.38 -1.48
N ALA A 132 17.82 0.24 -0.18
CA ALA A 132 18.22 -1.03 0.44
C ALA A 132 17.10 -2.10 0.36
N GLU A 133 15.84 -1.71 0.30
CA GLU A 133 14.73 -2.63 0.00
C GLU A 133 14.56 -2.88 -1.50
N PHE A 134 14.58 -1.83 -2.33
CA PHE A 134 14.50 -1.93 -3.79
C PHE A 134 15.55 -2.89 -4.36
N VAL A 135 16.80 -2.79 -3.91
CA VAL A 135 17.92 -3.64 -4.36
C VAL A 135 17.65 -5.13 -4.14
N LYS A 136 16.90 -5.52 -3.11
CA LYS A 136 16.58 -6.93 -2.82
C LYS A 136 15.57 -7.52 -3.81
N ILE A 137 14.64 -6.71 -4.32
CA ILE A 137 13.49 -7.18 -5.11
C ILE A 137 13.54 -6.81 -6.59
N ALA A 138 14.31 -5.78 -6.99
CA ALA A 138 14.15 -5.14 -8.28
C ALA A 138 14.46 -6.07 -9.46
N LEU A 139 15.33 -7.07 -9.30
CA LEU A 139 15.58 -8.10 -10.31
C LEU A 139 14.35 -9.00 -10.53
N ALA A 140 13.75 -9.52 -9.47
CA ALA A 140 12.56 -10.38 -9.56
C ALA A 140 11.36 -9.60 -10.15
N TYR A 141 11.18 -8.36 -9.71
CA TYR A 141 10.16 -7.45 -10.26
C TYR A 141 10.41 -7.15 -11.74
N SER A 142 11.65 -6.83 -12.13
CA SER A 142 12.01 -6.54 -13.53
C SER A 142 11.77 -7.76 -14.42
N ASN A 143 12.16 -8.95 -13.97
CA ASN A 143 11.98 -10.19 -14.72
C ASN A 143 10.49 -10.54 -14.93
N ARG A 144 9.65 -10.43 -13.88
CA ARG A 144 8.20 -10.70 -13.99
C ARG A 144 7.45 -9.62 -14.79
N ARG A 145 8.00 -8.40 -14.91
CA ARG A 145 7.36 -7.26 -15.59
C ARG A 145 8.01 -6.89 -16.91
N HIS A 146 9.02 -7.65 -17.35
CA HIS A 146 9.83 -7.41 -18.56
C HIS A 146 10.39 -5.98 -18.65
N ILE A 147 10.88 -5.43 -17.52
CA ILE A 147 11.42 -4.06 -17.45
C ILE A 147 12.92 -4.08 -17.74
N SER A 148 13.33 -3.38 -18.80
CA SER A 148 14.74 -3.30 -19.21
C SER A 148 15.56 -2.39 -18.29
N TYR A 149 16.89 -2.59 -18.30
CA TYR A 149 17.84 -1.65 -17.67
C TYR A 149 17.69 -0.22 -18.22
N ALA A 150 17.43 -0.05 -19.52
CA ALA A 150 17.25 1.27 -20.13
C ALA A 150 16.07 2.03 -19.51
N THR A 151 14.92 1.36 -19.36
CA THR A 151 13.70 1.91 -18.74
C THR A 151 13.96 2.41 -17.31
N TRP A 152 14.76 1.67 -16.52
CA TRP A 152 15.16 2.14 -15.18
C TRP A 152 16.09 3.36 -15.22
N ARG A 153 16.99 3.46 -16.20
CA ARG A 153 17.85 4.65 -16.38
C ARG A 153 17.06 5.87 -16.84
N GLU A 154 16.05 5.70 -17.67
CA GLU A 154 15.17 6.76 -18.18
C GLU A 154 14.36 7.43 -17.07
N ILE A 155 13.75 6.65 -16.17
CA ILE A 155 13.01 7.20 -15.01
C ILE A 155 13.95 7.84 -13.97
N GLY A 156 15.25 7.52 -14.01
CA GLY A 156 16.30 8.18 -13.25
C GLY A 156 17.00 7.33 -12.20
N VAL A 157 16.82 6.00 -12.19
CA VAL A 157 17.57 5.11 -11.30
C VAL A 157 19.05 5.10 -11.70
N GLU A 158 19.95 5.13 -10.72
CA GLU A 158 21.39 5.16 -10.99
C GLU A 158 21.95 3.82 -11.46
N ALA A 159 23.01 3.89 -12.26
CA ALA A 159 23.76 2.71 -12.70
C ALA A 159 24.38 1.91 -11.53
N ALA A 160 24.71 2.58 -10.42
CA ALA A 160 25.22 1.93 -9.22
C ALA A 160 24.15 1.06 -8.54
N VAL A 161 22.93 1.60 -8.36
CA VAL A 161 21.82 0.88 -7.73
C VAL A 161 21.38 -0.32 -8.57
N LEU A 162 21.26 -0.16 -9.89
CA LEU A 162 20.91 -1.29 -10.77
C LEU A 162 21.99 -2.39 -10.77
N LYS A 163 23.27 -2.01 -10.61
CA LYS A 163 24.37 -2.98 -10.40
C LYS A 163 24.25 -3.69 -9.05
N LYS A 164 23.94 -2.98 -7.95
CA LYS A 164 23.66 -3.58 -6.63
C LYS A 164 22.50 -4.59 -6.71
N ALA A 165 21.44 -4.22 -7.44
CA ALA A 165 20.25 -5.03 -7.67
C ALA A 165 20.45 -6.20 -8.66
N GLY A 166 21.64 -6.38 -9.23
CA GLY A 166 21.92 -7.48 -10.17
C GLY A 166 21.23 -7.36 -11.54
N ILE A 167 20.67 -6.20 -11.90
CA ILE A 167 19.99 -5.99 -13.19
C ILE A 167 21.05 -5.77 -14.28
N PRO A 168 21.18 -6.68 -15.28
CA PRO A 168 22.21 -6.57 -16.31
C PRO A 168 21.87 -5.46 -17.31
N ARG A 169 22.89 -4.86 -17.93
CA ARG A 169 22.70 -3.76 -18.91
C ARG A 169 21.99 -4.19 -20.20
N SER A 170 22.05 -5.49 -20.49
CA SER A 170 21.34 -6.16 -21.57
C SER A 170 20.41 -7.20 -20.96
N LEU A 171 19.10 -6.98 -21.14
CA LEU A 171 18.03 -7.96 -21.07
C LEU A 171 17.40 -8.04 -22.47
#